data_AF-A0A919I0B3-F1
#
_entry.id   AF-A0A919I0B3-F1
#
_cell.length_a   1.000
_cell.length_b   1.000
_cell.length_c   1.000
_cell.angle_alpha   90.00
_cell.angle_beta   90.00
_cell.angle_gamma   90.00
#
_symmetry.space_group_name_H-M   'P 1'
#
loop_
_entity.id
_entity.type
_entity.pdbx_description
1 polymer ?
#
loop_
_entity_poly.entity_id
_entity_poly.type
_entity_poly.pdbx_seq_one_letter_code
_entity_poly.pdbx_strand_id
1 'polypeptide(L)'
;MILAADPSATLCFPLIEQHQINVASLVPPAVSLWLQAIHEWGSNAQLQSLQLLQVGGARLSATLAARIPAEIGCQLQQVFGMAEGLVNYTRLNDSPERIINTGAVRCARTMKCG
;
A
#
# COMPACT_ATOMS: atom_id res chain seq x y z
N MET A 1 -3.08 5.33 15.60
CA MET A 1 -2.64 4.12 14.88
C MET A 1 -3.76 3.11 15.06
N ILE A 2 -4.31 2.61 13.97
CA ILE A 2 -5.36 1.57 13.99
C ILE A 2 -4.67 0.24 13.68
N LEU A 3 -5.08 -0.80 14.40
CA LEU A 3 -4.58 -2.16 14.22
C LEU A 3 -5.73 -3.02 13.72
N ALA A 4 -5.53 -3.70 12.59
CA ALA A 4 -6.41 -4.75 12.11
C ALA A 4 -5.84 -6.10 12.54
N ALA A 5 -6.71 -7.06 12.83
CA ALA A 5 -6.32 -8.41 13.25
C ALA A 5 -5.63 -9.20 12.13
N ASP A 6 -5.97 -8.91 10.88
CA ASP A 6 -5.42 -9.52 9.68
C ASP A 6 -5.53 -8.53 8.48
N PRO A 7 -4.82 -8.76 7.37
CA PRO A 7 -4.76 -7.84 6.24
C PRO A 7 -5.91 -8.04 5.22
N SER A 8 -6.97 -8.78 5.53
CA SER A 8 -8.07 -9.02 4.57
C SER A 8 -8.77 -7.73 4.16
N ALA A 9 -9.21 -7.67 2.90
CA ALA A 9 -9.98 -6.55 2.38
C ALA A 9 -11.31 -6.38 3.14
N THR A 10 -11.96 -7.49 3.50
CA THR A 10 -13.24 -7.51 4.25
C THR A 10 -13.13 -6.83 5.60
N LEU A 11 -11.98 -6.94 6.28
CA LEU A 11 -11.75 -6.26 7.54
C LEU A 11 -11.23 -4.83 7.34
N CYS A 12 -10.27 -4.65 6.42
CA CYS A 12 -9.52 -3.41 6.31
C CYS A 12 -10.29 -2.28 5.59
N PHE A 13 -11.07 -2.59 4.55
CA PHE A 13 -11.73 -1.56 3.73
C PHE A 13 -12.77 -0.77 4.55
N PRO A 14 -13.67 -1.41 5.32
CA PRO A 14 -14.58 -0.67 6.19
C PRO A 14 -13.85 0.20 7.23
N LEU A 15 -12.71 -0.26 7.76
CA LEU A 15 -11.92 0.53 8.71
C LEU A 15 -11.29 1.77 8.04
N ILE A 16 -10.82 1.63 6.80
CA ILE A 16 -10.26 2.74 6.02
C ILE A 16 -11.31 3.81 5.77
N GLU A 17 -12.50 3.40 5.38
CA GLU A 17 -13.66 4.28 5.18
C GLU A 17 -14.10 4.92 6.49
N GLN A 18 -14.40 4.12 7.52
CA GLN A 18 -14.93 4.59 8.79
C GLN A 18 -13.98 5.57 9.49
N HIS A 19 -12.67 5.32 9.43
CA HIS A 19 -11.67 6.12 10.13
C HIS A 19 -10.91 7.09 9.23
N GLN A 20 -11.29 7.20 7.96
CA GLN A 20 -10.66 8.09 6.98
C GLN A 20 -9.13 7.89 6.94
N ILE A 21 -8.71 6.64 6.86
CA ILE A 21 -7.29 6.27 6.88
C ILE A 21 -6.64 6.71 5.58
N ASN A 22 -5.64 7.59 5.66
CA ASN A 22 -4.94 8.12 4.50
C ASN A 22 -3.64 7.41 4.15
N VAL A 23 -3.16 6.48 4.99
CA VAL A 23 -1.93 5.71 4.74
C VAL A 23 -2.04 4.30 5.32
N ALA A 24 -1.62 3.30 4.54
CA ALA A 24 -1.52 1.91 4.98
C ALA A 24 -0.18 1.28 4.57
N SER A 25 0.25 0.23 5.26
CA SER A 25 1.43 -0.58 4.95
C SER A 25 1.03 -2.04 4.76
N LEU A 26 1.42 -2.63 3.62
CA LEU A 26 1.18 -4.03 3.28
C LEU A 26 2.46 -4.74 2.83
N VAL A 27 2.41 -6.07 2.84
CA VAL A 27 3.36 -6.93 2.11
C VAL A 27 2.79 -7.29 0.73
N PRO A 28 3.62 -7.63 -0.28
CA PRO A 28 3.12 -7.93 -1.63
C PRO A 28 1.97 -8.94 -1.72
N PRO A 29 1.94 -10.05 -0.94
CA PRO A 29 0.78 -10.95 -0.95
C PRO A 29 -0.54 -10.28 -0.55
N ALA A 30 -0.51 -9.37 0.44
CA ALA A 30 -1.72 -8.65 0.88
C ALA A 30 -2.19 -7.63 -0.17
N VAL A 31 -1.28 -7.03 -0.92
CA VAL A 31 -1.64 -6.18 -2.09
C VAL A 31 -2.43 -6.99 -3.11
N SER A 32 -1.97 -8.20 -3.42
CA SER A 32 -2.69 -9.08 -4.36
C SER A 32 -4.11 -9.41 -3.87
N LEU A 33 -4.29 -9.67 -2.57
CA LEU A 33 -5.60 -9.91 -1.98
C LEU A 33 -6.53 -8.69 -2.09
N TRP A 34 -6.01 -7.48 -1.86
CA TRP A 34 -6.81 -6.26 -2.00
C TRP A 34 -7.23 -6.01 -3.44
N LEU A 35 -6.31 -6.18 -4.40
CA LEU A 35 -6.61 -6.04 -5.82
C LEU A 35 -7.63 -7.07 -6.30
N GLN A 36 -7.52 -8.31 -5.82
CA GLN A 36 -8.50 -9.36 -6.09
C GLN A 36 -9.88 -8.97 -5.54
N ALA A 37 -9.96 -8.50 -4.30
CA ALA A 37 -11.22 -8.06 -3.70
C ALA A 37 -11.85 -6.88 -4.47
N ILE A 38 -11.07 -5.89 -4.89
CA ILE A 38 -11.56 -4.78 -5.72
C ILE A 38 -12.15 -5.31 -7.03
N HIS A 39 -11.49 -6.28 -7.67
CA HIS A 39 -11.99 -6.90 -8.88
C HIS A 39 -13.29 -7.68 -8.64
N GLU A 40 -13.36 -8.47 -7.57
CA GLU A 40 -14.54 -9.27 -7.21
C GLU A 40 -15.73 -8.39 -6.80
N TRP A 41 -15.50 -7.27 -6.11
CA TRP A 41 -16.56 -6.38 -5.63
C TRP A 41 -16.91 -5.30 -6.66
N GLY A 42 -16.08 -5.09 -7.68
CA GLY A 42 -16.27 -4.09 -8.72
C GLY A 42 -16.12 -2.64 -8.23
N SER A 43 -15.51 -2.41 -7.06
CA SER A 43 -15.40 -1.07 -6.47
C SER A 43 -14.21 -0.94 -5.50
N ASN A 44 -13.64 0.25 -5.47
CA ASN A 44 -12.65 0.69 -4.48
C ASN A 44 -13.18 1.84 -3.59
N ALA A 45 -14.50 2.09 -3.56
CA ALA A 45 -15.10 3.27 -2.92
C ALA A 45 -14.74 3.43 -1.43
N GLN A 46 -14.50 2.32 -0.73
CA GLN A 46 -14.11 2.35 0.69
C GLN A 46 -12.66 2.78 0.92
N LEU A 47 -11.86 2.86 -0.15
CA LEU A 47 -10.45 3.24 -0.12
C LEU A 47 -10.22 4.69 -0.53
N GLN A 48 -11.27 5.48 -0.75
CA GLN A 48 -11.17 6.85 -1.27
C GLN A 48 -10.38 7.80 -0.36
N SER A 49 -10.35 7.53 0.95
CA SER A 49 -9.55 8.28 1.91
C SER A 49 -8.05 7.94 1.83
N LEU A 50 -7.69 6.79 1.24
CA LEU A 50 -6.33 6.27 1.19
C LEU A 50 -5.51 7.01 0.15
N GLN A 51 -4.48 7.72 0.60
CA GLN A 51 -3.60 8.53 -0.26
C GLN A 51 -2.27 7.83 -0.54
N LEU A 52 -1.80 7.01 0.39
CA LEU A 52 -0.50 6.34 0.30
C LEU A 52 -0.58 4.87 0.73
N LEU A 53 -0.13 3.97 -0.14
CA LEU A 53 0.09 2.57 0.18
C LEU A 53 1.58 2.26 0.18
N GLN A 54 2.10 1.95 1.36
CA GLN A 54 3.47 1.47 1.54
C GLN A 54 3.50 -0.04 1.32
N VAL A 55 4.44 -0.52 0.51
CA VAL A 55 4.59 -1.95 0.23
C VAL A 55 6.02 -2.38 0.46
N GLY A 56 6.24 -3.35 1.36
CA GLY A 56 7.58 -3.80 1.75
C GLY A 56 7.63 -5.24 2.25
N GLY A 57 8.78 -5.65 2.80
CA GLY A 57 8.99 -6.98 3.36
C GLY A 57 9.29 -8.09 2.35
N ALA A 58 9.00 -7.88 1.07
CA ALA A 58 9.43 -8.75 -0.03
C ALA A 58 9.51 -7.95 -1.35
N ARG A 59 10.05 -8.58 -2.40
CA ARG A 59 10.13 -7.96 -3.74
C ARG A 59 8.73 -7.74 -4.31
N LEU A 60 8.40 -6.49 -4.65
CA LEU A 60 7.21 -6.13 -5.41
C LEU A 60 7.54 -6.15 -6.91
N SER A 61 6.75 -6.85 -7.72
CA SER A 61 6.93 -6.84 -9.17
C SER A 61 6.43 -5.52 -9.77
N ALA A 62 7.06 -5.06 -10.86
CA ALA A 62 6.64 -3.83 -11.54
C ALA A 62 5.17 -3.90 -12.01
N THR A 63 4.74 -5.08 -12.47
CA THR A 63 3.34 -5.34 -12.86
C THR A 63 2.40 -5.15 -11.69
N LEU A 64 2.72 -5.69 -10.51
CA LEU A 64 1.85 -5.53 -9.33
C LEU A 64 1.89 -4.08 -8.80
N ALA A 65 3.06 -3.44 -8.83
CA ALA A 65 3.22 -2.03 -8.45
C ALA A 65 2.37 -1.08 -9.29
N ALA A 66 2.32 -1.29 -10.62
CA ALA A 66 1.54 -0.45 -11.54
C ALA A 66 0.03 -0.54 -11.30
N ARG A 67 -0.47 -1.66 -10.77
CA ARG A 67 -1.90 -1.88 -10.48
C ARG A 67 -2.38 -1.07 -9.29
N ILE A 68 -1.52 -0.74 -8.33
CA ILE A 68 -1.90 -0.02 -7.11
C ILE A 68 -2.53 1.34 -7.41
N PRO A 69 -1.88 2.29 -8.11
CA PRO A 69 -2.53 3.55 -8.44
C PRO A 69 -3.71 3.39 -9.39
N ALA A 70 -3.69 2.39 -10.28
CA ALA A 70 -4.75 2.18 -11.27
C ALA A 70 -6.06 1.62 -10.67
N GLU A 71 -5.96 0.70 -9.72
CA GLU A 71 -7.11 -0.05 -9.18
C GLU A 71 -7.43 0.34 -7.74
N ILE A 72 -6.42 0.62 -6.91
CA ILE A 72 -6.62 1.07 -5.53
C ILE A 72 -6.86 2.59 -5.48
N GLY A 73 -6.29 3.35 -6.42
CA GLY A 73 -6.50 4.80 -6.50
C GLY A 73 -5.63 5.64 -5.56
N CYS A 74 -4.52 5.08 -5.07
CA CYS A 74 -3.60 5.77 -4.16
C CYS A 74 -2.14 5.72 -4.64
N GLN A 75 -1.30 6.57 -4.08
CA GLN A 75 0.12 6.58 -4.38
C GLN A 75 0.83 5.34 -3.79
N LEU A 76 1.71 4.72 -4.57
CA LEU A 76 2.58 3.65 -4.09
C LEU A 76 3.89 4.22 -3.49
N GLN A 77 4.28 3.71 -2.33
CA GLN A 77 5.64 3.85 -1.81
C GLN A 77 6.27 2.48 -1.53
N GLN A 78 7.29 2.10 -2.28
CA GLN A 78 8.02 0.85 -2.02
C GLN A 78 8.97 1.04 -0.83
N VAL A 79 8.90 0.13 0.12
CA VAL A 79 9.69 0.11 1.36
C VAL A 79 10.63 -1.09 1.33
N PHE A 80 11.88 -0.85 0.98
CA PHE A 80 12.93 -1.88 1.01
C PHE A 80 13.64 -1.83 2.35
N GLY A 81 13.26 -2.73 3.25
CA GLY A 81 13.85 -2.86 4.57
C GLY A 81 14.38 -4.26 4.83
N MET A 82 15.61 -4.37 5.34
CA MET A 82 16.07 -5.55 6.08
C MET A 82 15.83 -5.30 7.57
N ALA A 83 15.41 -6.33 8.34
CA ALA A 83 15.16 -6.20 9.78
C ALA A 83 16.38 -5.69 10.60
N GLU A 84 17.56 -5.69 9.98
CA GLU A 84 18.87 -5.38 10.58
C GLU A 84 19.27 -3.89 10.51
N GLY A 85 18.50 -3.03 9.84
CA GLY A 85 18.64 -1.57 10.06
C GLY A 85 18.54 -0.64 8.84
N LEU A 86 18.64 -1.14 7.60
CA LEU A 86 18.47 -0.29 6.41
C LEU A 86 17.02 -0.31 5.94
N VAL A 87 16.35 0.86 5.87
CA VAL A 87 15.00 1.02 5.32
C VAL A 87 15.00 2.15 4.30
N ASN A 88 14.70 1.83 3.04
CA ASN A 88 14.61 2.77 1.93
C ASN A 88 13.10 2.96 1.53
N TYR A 89 12.57 4.20 1.32
CA TYR A 89 11.18 4.52 0.79
C TYR A 89 11.01 5.34 -0.55
N THR A 90 10.45 4.94 -1.69
CA THR A 90 10.41 5.85 -2.91
C THR A 90 9.91 7.29 -2.60
N ARG A 91 10.58 8.35 -3.13
CA ARG A 91 10.20 9.74 -2.81
C ARG A 91 8.84 10.06 -3.44
N LEU A 92 8.00 10.81 -2.73
CA LEU A 92 6.62 11.10 -3.14
C LEU A 92 6.50 11.96 -4.42
N ASN A 93 7.58 12.65 -4.83
CA ASN A 93 7.60 13.52 -6.02
C ASN A 93 8.46 12.96 -7.17
N ASP A 94 8.86 11.69 -7.11
CA ASP A 94 9.59 11.06 -8.22
C ASP A 94 8.65 10.83 -9.42
N SER A 95 9.17 10.99 -10.64
CA SER A 95 8.44 10.67 -11.87
C SER A 95 7.92 9.22 -11.84
N PRO A 96 6.79 8.88 -12.49
CA PRO A 96 6.21 7.53 -12.46
C PRO A 96 7.22 6.44 -12.80
N GLU A 97 8.06 6.67 -13.82
CA GLU A 97 9.14 5.76 -14.22
C GLU A 97 10.17 5.48 -13.12
N ARG A 98 10.43 6.44 -12.22
CA ARG A 98 11.42 6.33 -11.16
C ARG A 98 10.85 5.67 -9.90
N ILE A 99 9.56 5.88 -9.61
CA ILE A 99 8.82 5.10 -8.60
C ILE A 99 8.73 3.62 -9.01
N ILE A 100 8.63 3.36 -10.31
CA ILE A 100 8.63 2.00 -10.87
C ILE A 100 10.04 1.37 -10.81
N ASN A 101 11.11 2.17 -10.95
CA ASN A 101 12.47 1.65 -11.18
C ASN A 101 13.53 1.90 -10.09
N THR A 102 13.31 2.67 -9.01
CA THR A 102 14.38 2.96 -8.04
C THR A 102 13.87 3.33 -6.64
N GLY A 103 14.47 2.76 -5.59
CA GLY A 103 14.19 3.11 -4.20
C GLY A 103 15.14 4.16 -3.56
N ALA A 104 14.93 4.80 -2.40
CA ALA A 104 13.77 5.01 -1.53
C ALA A 104 14.24 5.84 -0.22
N VAL A 105 13.61 6.97 0.28
CA VAL A 105 13.59 7.62 1.65
C VAL A 105 12.23 8.29 2.18
N ARG A 106 11.90 8.14 3.52
CA ARG A 106 10.74 8.41 4.51
C ARG A 106 9.73 9.61 4.35
N CYS A 107 8.54 9.79 5.01
CA CYS A 107 7.74 9.24 6.17
C CYS A 107 6.24 9.75 6.16
N ALA A 108 5.24 9.01 6.69
CA ALA A 108 3.91 9.50 7.19
C ALA A 108 3.17 8.44 8.06
N ARG A 109 2.17 8.87 8.87
CA ARG A 109 1.36 8.10 9.86
C ARG A 109 0.87 6.77 9.27
N THR A 110 0.95 5.61 9.94
CA THR A 110 0.85 4.29 9.28
C THR A 110 -0.15 3.33 9.95
N MET A 111 -0.97 2.62 9.18
CA MET A 111 -1.65 1.38 9.61
C MET A 111 -0.77 0.18 9.21
N LYS A 112 -0.48 -0.73 10.14
CA LYS A 112 0.19 -2.01 9.86
C LYS A 112 -0.83 -3.13 10.04
N CYS A 113 -1.11 -3.88 8.98
CA CYS A 113 -1.81 -5.15 9.09
C CYS A 113 -0.76 -6.26 9.27
N GLY A 114 -0.88 -6.99 10.37
CA GLY A 114 0.07 -8.04 10.80
C GLY A 114 -0.07 -9.33 10.01
#